data_AF-A0A7S0M838-F1
#
_entry.id   AF-A0A7S0M838-F1
#
_cell.length_a   1.000
_cell.length_b   1.000
_cell.length_c   1.000
_cell.angle_alpha   90.00
_cell.angle_beta   90.00
_cell.angle_gamma   90.00
#
_symmetry.space_group_name_H-M   'P 1'
#
loop_
_entity.id
_entity.type
_entity.pdbx_description
1 polymer ?
#
loop_
_entity_poly.entity_id
_entity_poly.type
_entity_poly.pdbx_seq_one_letter_code
_entity_poly.pdbx_strand_id
1 'polypeptide(L)'
;SRCSAGTFASFETASACGACSAGTFSSAMEATGCDSCSAGQYATEECAFGCKTCEAGLYSWAGASRCEVCSAGQYSLGSATACVGCAAGSFSTALAAKDVDA
;
A
#
# COMPACT_ATOMS: atom_id res chain seq x y z
N SER A 1 -27.21 -7.79 0.69
CA SER A 1 -26.53 -8.43 1.83
C SER A 1 -25.62 -7.41 2.47
N ARG A 2 -25.57 -7.34 3.81
CA ARG A 2 -24.77 -6.32 4.51
C ARG A 2 -23.34 -6.83 4.70
N CYS A 3 -22.47 -6.54 3.75
CA CYS A 3 -21.07 -6.94 3.83
C CYS A 3 -20.32 -6.09 4.86
N SER A 4 -19.46 -6.73 5.64
CA SER A 4 -18.61 -6.06 6.61
C SER A 4 -17.44 -5.39 5.90
N ALA A 5 -16.77 -4.46 6.59
CA ALA A 5 -15.49 -3.91 6.13
C ALA A 5 -14.51 -5.04 5.77
N GLY A 6 -13.70 -4.81 4.74
CA GLY A 6 -12.86 -5.83 4.11
C GLY A 6 -13.58 -6.72 3.09
N THR A 7 -14.90 -6.63 2.98
CA THR A 7 -15.67 -7.43 2.02
C THR A 7 -16.62 -6.56 1.22
N PHE A 8 -17.06 -7.08 0.06
CA PHE A 8 -17.95 -6.37 -0.84
C PHE A 8 -19.00 -7.30 -1.45
N ALA A 9 -20.11 -6.71 -1.90
CA ALA A 9 -21.11 -7.40 -2.72
C ALA A 9 -21.37 -6.56 -3.97
N SER A 10 -21.06 -7.11 -5.15
CA SER A 10 -21.26 -6.40 -6.42
C SER A 10 -22.71 -6.07 -6.75
N PHE A 11 -23.66 -6.73 -6.07
CA PHE A 11 -25.10 -6.50 -6.20
C PHE A 11 -25.79 -6.61 -4.83
N GLU A 12 -26.84 -5.83 -4.59
CA GLU A 12 -27.60 -5.84 -3.32
C GLU A 12 -28.15 -7.24 -2.96
N THR A 13 -28.44 -8.07 -3.96
CA THR A 13 -28.98 -9.43 -3.79
C THR A 13 -27.90 -10.51 -3.69
N ALA A 14 -26.62 -10.15 -3.61
CA ALA A 14 -25.55 -11.14 -3.53
C ALA A 14 -25.73 -12.03 -2.29
N SER A 15 -25.69 -13.35 -2.47
CA SER A 15 -25.86 -14.30 -1.36
C SER A 15 -24.62 -14.42 -0.46
N ALA A 16 -23.48 -13.88 -0.90
CA ALA A 16 -22.20 -13.90 -0.20
C ALA A 16 -21.42 -12.61 -0.47
N CYS A 17 -20.49 -12.30 0.44
CA CYS A 17 -19.57 -11.18 0.30
C CYS A 17 -18.22 -11.68 -0.25
N GLY A 18 -17.71 -11.02 -1.28
CA GLY A 18 -16.35 -11.21 -1.77
C GLY A 18 -15.34 -10.52 -0.88
N ALA A 19 -14.18 -11.12 -0.69
CA ALA A 19 -13.07 -10.50 0.04
C ALA A 19 -12.39 -9.43 -0.83
N CYS A 20 -11.99 -8.32 -0.22
CA CYS A 20 -11.02 -7.44 -0.85
C CYS A 20 -9.68 -8.17 -0.96
N SER A 21 -9.17 -8.30 -2.19
CA SER A 21 -7.88 -8.95 -2.43
C SER A 21 -6.74 -8.07 -1.92
N ALA A 22 -5.56 -8.67 -1.74
CA ALA A 22 -4.35 -7.91 -1.41
C ALA A 22 -4.15 -6.71 -2.35
N GLY A 23 -3.73 -5.59 -1.78
CA GLY A 23 -3.64 -4.29 -2.47
C GLY A 23 -4.94 -3.50 -2.55
N THR A 24 -6.06 -4.06 -2.09
CA THR A 24 -7.36 -3.39 -2.04
C THR A 24 -7.96 -3.46 -0.64
N PHE A 25 -8.92 -2.58 -0.35
CA PHE A 25 -9.59 -2.53 0.94
C PHE A 25 -11.04 -2.07 0.81
N SER A 26 -11.82 -2.27 1.86
CA SER A 26 -13.14 -1.65 2.00
C SER A 26 -13.33 -1.23 3.45
N SER A 27 -13.42 0.08 3.72
CA SER A 27 -13.62 0.59 5.08
C SER A 27 -15.10 0.65 5.49
N ALA A 28 -16.02 0.63 4.52
CA ALA A 28 -17.45 0.79 4.74
C ALA A 28 -18.17 -0.55 4.85
N MET A 29 -19.25 -0.57 5.64
CA MET A 29 -20.25 -1.62 5.53
C MET A 29 -21.01 -1.47 4.20
N GLU A 30 -21.55 -2.58 3.69
CA GLU A 30 -22.36 -2.60 2.46
C GLU A 30 -21.60 -2.13 1.22
N ALA A 31 -20.27 -2.27 1.22
CA ALA A 31 -19.46 -1.89 0.08
C ALA A 31 -19.83 -2.71 -1.17
N THR A 32 -19.92 -2.02 -2.31
CA THR A 32 -20.20 -2.64 -3.61
C THR A 32 -18.93 -3.03 -4.36
N GLY A 33 -17.78 -2.66 -3.83
CA GLY A 33 -16.46 -2.97 -4.36
C GLY A 33 -15.37 -2.69 -3.33
N CYS A 34 -14.12 -2.94 -3.72
CA CYS A 34 -12.94 -2.62 -2.93
C CYS A 34 -12.15 -1.50 -3.60
N ASP A 35 -11.68 -0.56 -2.80
CA ASP A 35 -10.82 0.53 -3.22
C ASP A 35 -9.36 0.06 -3.25
N SER A 36 -8.59 0.52 -4.22
CA SER A 36 -7.15 0.24 -4.26
C SER A 36 -6.41 1.06 -3.20
N CYS A 37 -5.39 0.48 -2.59
CA CYS A 37 -4.45 1.27 -1.78
C CYS A 37 -3.82 2.36 -2.62
N SER A 38 -3.76 3.59 -2.09
CA SER A 38 -3.03 4.67 -2.79
C SER A 38 -1.54 4.36 -2.85
N ALA A 39 -0.82 4.96 -3.78
CA ALA A 39 0.63 4.88 -3.82
C ALA A 39 1.24 5.35 -2.48
N GLY A 40 2.31 4.70 -2.03
CA GLY A 40 2.86 4.86 -0.68
C GLY A 40 2.11 4.12 0.42
N GLN A 41 1.06 3.36 0.07
CA GLN A 41 0.35 2.45 0.97
C GLN A 41 0.22 1.05 0.37
N TYR A 42 -0.12 0.07 1.20
CA TYR A 42 -0.27 -1.31 0.81
C TYR A 42 -1.27 -2.08 1.68
N ALA A 43 -1.82 -3.18 1.17
CA ALA A 43 -2.61 -4.12 1.96
C ALA A 43 -2.14 -5.55 1.66
N THR A 44 -1.52 -6.22 2.63
CA THR A 44 -0.93 -7.55 2.43
C THR A 44 -1.97 -8.66 2.41
N GLU A 45 -2.91 -8.58 3.35
CA GLU A 45 -3.91 -9.62 3.57
C GLU A 45 -5.17 -9.35 2.76
N GLU A 46 -5.89 -10.42 2.45
CA GLU A 46 -7.28 -10.30 2.03
C GLU A 46 -8.16 -9.78 3.17
N CYS A 47 -9.37 -9.35 2.85
CA CYS A 47 -10.31 -8.77 3.81
C CYS A 47 -9.79 -7.51 4.50
N ALA A 48 -8.90 -6.76 3.85
CA ALA A 48 -8.37 -5.53 4.42
C ALA A 48 -9.46 -4.45 4.51
N PHE A 49 -9.60 -3.85 5.70
CA PHE A 49 -10.50 -2.71 5.93
C PHE A 49 -9.78 -1.36 5.82
N GLY A 50 -8.49 -1.39 5.48
CA GLY A 50 -7.66 -0.22 5.25
C GLY A 50 -6.28 -0.62 4.76
N CYS A 51 -5.51 0.37 4.28
CA CYS A 51 -4.14 0.18 3.85
C CYS A 51 -3.16 0.62 4.93
N LYS A 52 -2.00 -0.02 4.94
CA LYS A 52 -0.84 0.33 5.76
C LYS A 52 0.08 1.25 4.96
N THR A 53 0.73 2.18 5.65
CA THR A 53 1.68 3.11 5.04
C THR A 53 3.05 2.46 4.86
N CYS A 54 3.73 2.75 3.75
CA CYS A 54 5.14 2.41 3.58
C CYS A 54 6.02 3.24 4.50
N GLU A 55 6.87 2.58 5.28
CA GLU A 55 7.87 3.26 6.10
C GLU A 55 8.94 3.93 5.22
N ALA A 56 9.70 4.86 5.81
CA ALA A 56 10.84 5.47 5.14
C ALA A 56 11.85 4.39 4.70
N GLY A 57 12.45 4.59 3.53
CA GLY A 57 13.27 3.60 2.83
C GLY A 57 12.50 2.63 1.95
N LEU A 58 11.16 2.68 1.98
CA LEU A 58 10.30 1.89 1.11
C LEU A 58 9.35 2.78 0.30
N TYR A 59 8.80 2.22 -0.77
CA TYR A 59 7.80 2.88 -1.61
C TYR A 59 6.78 1.87 -2.13
N SER A 60 5.65 2.35 -2.64
CA SER A 60 4.71 1.48 -3.36
C SER A 60 3.92 2.23 -4.43
N TRP A 61 3.46 1.49 -5.45
CA TRP A 61 2.47 1.98 -6.41
C TRP A 61 1.04 1.80 -5.88
N ALA A 62 0.07 2.41 -6.56
CA ALA A 62 -1.33 2.22 -6.23
C ALA A 62 -1.77 0.76 -6.46
N GLY A 63 -2.47 0.18 -5.48
CA GLY A 63 -2.90 -1.22 -5.52
C GLY A 63 -1.82 -2.22 -5.08
N ALA A 64 -0.73 -1.76 -4.45
CA ALA A 64 0.34 -2.66 -4.02
C ALA A 64 -0.06 -3.49 -2.79
N SER A 65 0.35 -4.76 -2.76
CA SER A 65 0.18 -5.65 -1.60
C SER A 65 1.34 -5.58 -0.60
N ARG A 66 2.43 -4.90 -0.97
CA ARG A 66 3.60 -4.62 -0.13
C ARG A 66 4.30 -3.36 -0.58
N CYS A 67 5.18 -2.84 0.26
CA CYS A 67 6.15 -1.84 -0.13
C CYS A 67 7.40 -2.51 -0.70
N GLU A 68 8.01 -1.86 -1.69
CA GLU A 68 9.29 -2.24 -2.26
C GLU A 68 10.42 -1.41 -1.65
N VAL A 69 11.61 -2.00 -1.57
CA VAL A 69 12.77 -1.37 -0.93
C VAL A 69 13.44 -0.39 -1.88
N CYS A 70 13.92 0.74 -1.36
CA CYS A 70 14.85 1.58 -2.10
C CYS A 70 16.22 0.88 -2.22
N SER A 71 16.72 0.78 -3.45
CA SER A 71 18.05 0.23 -3.72
C SER A 71 19.14 1.16 -3.20
N ALA A 72 20.35 0.65 -3.02
CA ALA A 72 21.51 1.45 -2.62
C ALA A 72 21.68 2.68 -3.54
N GLY A 73 22.08 3.81 -2.94
CA GLY A 73 22.14 5.10 -3.62
C GLY A 73 20.77 5.81 -3.77
N GLN A 74 19.70 5.26 -3.20
CA GLN A 74 18.38 5.87 -3.16
C GLN A 74 17.78 5.84 -1.76
N TYR A 75 16.93 6.82 -1.46
CA TYR A 75 16.20 6.94 -0.20
C TYR A 75 14.72 7.23 -0.44
N SER A 76 13.88 7.07 0.59
CA SER A 76 12.51 7.57 0.55
C SER A 76 12.02 7.98 1.93
N LEU A 77 11.09 8.95 1.97
CA LEU A 77 10.35 9.28 3.18
C LEU A 77 9.15 8.35 3.34
N GLY A 78 8.51 8.36 4.52
CA GLY A 78 7.28 7.60 4.73
C GLY A 78 6.18 8.00 3.74
N SER A 79 5.35 7.03 3.34
CA SER A 79 4.32 7.18 2.28
C SER A 79 4.86 7.51 0.88
N ALA A 80 6.13 7.19 0.58
CA ALA A 80 6.69 7.49 -0.73
C ALA A 80 6.09 6.64 -1.85
N THR A 81 5.92 7.26 -3.01
CA THR A 81 5.44 6.61 -4.24
C THR A 81 6.59 6.15 -5.13
N ALA A 82 7.81 6.61 -4.86
CA ALA A 82 9.04 6.26 -5.55
C ALA A 82 10.25 6.55 -4.64
N CYS A 83 11.38 5.93 -4.95
CA CYS A 83 12.65 6.28 -4.33
C CYS A 83 13.27 7.51 -5.01
N VAL A 84 14.02 8.28 -4.23
CA VAL A 84 14.76 9.46 -4.68
C VAL A 84 16.25 9.10 -4.66
N GLY A 85 16.96 9.38 -5.75
CA GLY A 85 18.40 9.19 -5.81
C GLY A 85 19.13 10.18 -4.88
N CYS A 86 20.22 9.73 -4.25
CA CYS A 86 21.11 10.64 -3.52
C CYS A 86 21.72 11.67 -4.47
N ALA A 87 21.88 12.92 -4.00
CA ALA A 87 22.50 13.99 -4.79
C ALA A 87 23.96 13.65 -5.13
N ALA A 88 24.49 14.20 -6.23
CA ALA A 88 25.89 14.00 -6.61
C ALA A 88 26.83 14.46 -5.48
N GLY A 89 27.63 13.54 -4.94
CA GLY A 89 28.52 13.77 -3.79
C GLY A 89 27.99 13.23 -2.46
N SER A 90 26.71 12.87 -2.39
CA SER A 90 26.09 12.12 -1.28
C SER A 90 25.80 10.70 -1.73
N PHE A 91 25.97 9.72 -0.85
CA PHE A 91 25.66 8.33 -1.15
C PHE A 91 25.04 7.68 0.06
N SER A 92 23.92 6.97 -0.13
CA SER A 92 23.51 5.97 0.85
C SER A 92 24.04 4.60 0.43
N THR A 93 24.78 3.97 1.33
CA THR A 93 25.25 2.58 1.12
C THR A 93 24.21 1.56 1.58
N ALA A 94 23.19 2.01 2.32
CA ALA A 94 22.16 1.16 2.87
C ALA A 94 21.07 0.85 1.84
N LEU A 95 20.57 -0.39 1.88
CA LEU A 95 19.22 -0.68 1.40
C LEU A 95 18.21 -0.03 2.35
N ALA A 96 17.08 0.43 1.82
CA ALA A 96 16.03 1.08 2.61
C ALA A 96 16.49 2.37 3.33
N ALA A 97 17.31 3.19 2.68
CA ALA A 97 17.78 4.44 3.25
C ALA A 97 16.60 5.38 3.56
N LYS A 98 16.55 5.88 4.80
CA LYS A 98 15.47 6.74 5.29
C LYS A 98 15.76 8.22 5.06
N ASP A 99 17.01 8.55 4.76
CA ASP A 99 17.53 9.88 4.45
C ASP A 99 18.82 9.76 3.60
N VAL A 100 19.40 10.91 3.26
CA VAL A 100 20.61 11.03 2.41
C VAL A 100 21.93 10.79 3.15
N ASP A 101 21.89 10.59 4.48
CA ASP A 101 23.08 10.49 5.33
C ASP A 101 23.33 9.06 5.87
N ALA A 102 22.57 8.07 5.37
CA ALA A 102 22.58 6.67 5.82
C ALA A 102 23.67 5.77 5.21
#